data_AF-A0AAV5UY25-F1
#
_entry.id   AF-A0AAV5UY25-F1
#
_cell.length_a   1.000
_cell.length_b   1.000
_cell.length_c   1.000
_cell.angle_alpha   90.00
_cell.angle_beta   90.00
_cell.angle_gamma   90.00
#
_symmetry.space_group_name_H-M   'P 1'
#
loop_
_entity.id
_entity.type
_entity.pdbx_description
1 polymer ?
#
loop_
_entity_poly.entity_id
_entity_poly.type
_entity_poly.pdbx_seq_one_letter_code
_entity_poly.pdbx_strand_id
1 'polypeptide(L)'
;MDLADEYPIIPFFLIILNVLSAIPVILLIIIANKSQIHGNCRFLVSAWAAGFLFLFACNINVAHINLQLTDGYLTKSMFEPVERNISCQIIVALSFFCSVLEVAIAIERIVSSWIEPHIYHDRGFSLPKLLILMLIITLLSAFVGYFAHGMRYVKLGGVILSAVDGSTILINLYAVSFCRRQYEKLFGRASLNARYQVREAYEMAQAMKPVYVCSLLTVGKGL
;
A
#
# COMPACT_ATOMS: atom_id res chain seq x y z
N MET A 1 23.72 1.11 25.55
CA MET A 1 22.61 0.89 24.57
C MET A 1 21.36 0.47 25.35
N ASP A 2 21.22 0.93 26.61
CA ASP A 2 20.48 0.20 27.64
C ASP A 2 19.17 0.88 28.06
N LEU A 3 19.03 2.20 27.83
CA LEU A 3 17.82 2.94 28.18
C LEU A 3 16.58 2.53 27.36
N ALA A 4 16.79 2.11 26.10
CA ALA A 4 15.69 1.68 25.22
C ALA A 4 15.24 0.24 25.49
N ASP A 5 16.07 -0.55 26.18
CA ASP A 5 15.80 -1.94 26.52
C ASP A 5 15.18 -2.04 27.92
N GLU A 6 15.55 -1.14 28.83
CA GLU A 6 15.02 -1.02 30.19
C GLU A 6 13.65 -0.33 30.28
N TYR A 7 13.32 0.57 29.33
CA TYR A 7 12.06 1.32 29.35
C TYR A 7 11.19 0.99 28.13
N PRO A 8 9.86 0.84 28.30
CA PRO A 8 8.92 0.51 27.23
C PRO A 8 8.62 1.67 26.26
N ILE A 9 9.56 2.61 26.08
CA ILE A 9 9.34 3.83 25.30
C ILE A 9 9.02 3.49 23.83
N ILE A 10 9.75 2.54 23.25
CA ILE A 10 9.61 2.17 21.83
C ILE A 10 8.24 1.53 21.54
N PRO A 11 7.78 0.48 22.26
CA PRO A 11 6.46 -0.09 22.02
C PRO A 11 5.32 0.92 22.21
N PHE A 12 5.35 1.77 23.23
CA PHE A 12 4.33 2.80 23.42
C PHE A 12 4.31 3.81 22.27
N PHE A 13 5.49 4.26 21.85
CA PHE A 13 5.61 5.17 20.71
C PHE A 13 5.07 4.53 19.43
N LEU A 14 5.37 3.26 19.18
CA LEU A 14 4.86 2.52 18.02
C LEU A 14 3.33 2.40 18.06
N ILE A 15 2.74 2.11 19.21
CA ILE A 15 1.27 2.04 19.34
C ILE A 15 0.64 3.39 19.00
N ILE A 16 1.14 4.47 19.60
CA ILE A 16 0.63 5.83 19.33
C ILE A 16 0.76 6.18 17.85
N LEU A 17 1.92 5.91 17.25
CA LEU A 17 2.18 6.18 15.84
C LEU A 17 1.22 5.43 14.92
N ASN A 18 0.98 4.13 15.17
CA ASN A 18 0.07 3.32 14.36
C ASN A 18 -1.40 3.77 14.52
N VAL A 19 -1.83 4.12 15.74
CA VAL A 19 -3.19 4.65 15.99
C VAL A 19 -3.39 5.98 15.27
N LEU A 20 -2.43 6.90 15.37
CA LEU A 20 -2.50 8.18 14.67
C LEU A 20 -2.46 8.00 13.15
N SER A 21 -1.69 7.03 12.65
CA SER A 21 -1.60 6.70 11.22
C SER A 21 -2.87 6.06 10.66
N ALA A 22 -3.70 5.42 11.49
CA ALA A 22 -4.99 4.88 11.06
C ALA A 22 -6.01 5.98 10.71
N ILE A 23 -5.94 7.15 11.36
CA ILE A 23 -6.86 8.28 11.14
C ILE A 23 -6.91 8.73 9.67
N PRO A 24 -5.78 9.09 9.01
CA PRO A 24 -5.81 9.49 7.60
C PRO A 24 -6.28 8.38 6.67
N VAL A 25 -6.02 7.11 7.00
CA VAL A 25 -6.48 5.96 6.21
C VAL A 25 -8.00 5.80 6.29
N ILE A 26 -8.60 5.95 7.48
CA ILE A 26 -10.05 5.95 7.66
C ILE A 26 -10.68 7.11 6.89
N LEU A 27 -10.11 8.31 7.00
CA LEU A 27 -10.57 9.47 6.24
C LEU A 27 -10.51 9.21 4.74
N LEU A 28 -9.44 8.60 4.24
CA LEU A 28 -9.31 8.23 2.83
C LEU A 28 -10.41 7.28 2.39
N ILE A 29 -10.75 6.25 3.19
CA ILE A 29 -11.86 5.33 2.89
C ILE A 29 -13.19 6.08 2.80
N ILE A 30 -13.46 7.00 3.74
CA ILE A 30 -14.70 7.80 3.75
C ILE A 30 -14.77 8.68 2.50
N ILE A 31 -13.68 9.37 2.17
CA ILE A 31 -13.60 10.26 0.99
C ILE A 31 -13.75 9.44 -0.30
N ALA A 32 -13.03 8.33 -0.44
CA ALA A 32 -13.09 7.47 -1.62
C ALA A 32 -14.52 6.95 -1.86
N ASN A 33 -15.26 6.60 -0.79
CA ASN A 33 -16.64 6.13 -0.92
C ASN A 33 -17.65 7.23 -1.25
N LYS A 34 -17.39 8.49 -0.83
CA LYS A 34 -18.25 9.65 -1.14
C LYS A 34 -17.92 10.31 -2.48
N SER A 35 -16.70 10.11 -2.99
CA SER A 35 -16.26 10.67 -4.26
C SER A 35 -16.89 9.95 -5.46
N GLN A 36 -16.95 10.64 -6.61
CA GLN A 36 -17.47 10.10 -7.87
C GLN A 36 -16.41 9.29 -8.65
N ILE A 37 -15.48 8.66 -7.94
CA ILE A 37 -14.46 7.81 -8.56
C ILE A 37 -15.13 6.58 -9.18
N HIS A 38 -14.63 6.15 -10.34
CA HIS A 38 -15.07 4.92 -10.99
C HIS A 38 -15.08 3.71 -10.02
N GLY A 39 -16.10 2.86 -10.12
CA GLY A 39 -16.34 1.78 -9.16
C GLY A 39 -15.14 0.84 -8.95
N ASN A 40 -14.39 0.55 -10.01
CA ASN A 40 -13.18 -0.28 -9.92
C ASN A 40 -12.08 0.36 -9.07
N CYS A 41 -11.77 1.64 -9.33
CA CYS A 41 -10.74 2.37 -8.61
C CYS A 41 -11.16 2.57 -7.15
N ARG A 42 -12.44 2.88 -6.89
CA ARG A 42 -12.99 2.95 -5.53
C ARG A 42 -12.81 1.65 -4.76
N PHE A 43 -13.09 0.50 -5.40
CA PHE A 43 -12.88 -0.82 -4.80
C PHE A 43 -11.40 -1.07 -4.47
N LEU A 44 -10.50 -0.84 -5.43
CA LEU A 44 -9.06 -1.05 -5.24
C LEU A 44 -8.47 -0.15 -4.14
N VAL A 45 -8.81 1.14 -4.15
CA VAL A 45 -8.35 2.10 -3.11
C VAL A 45 -8.89 1.72 -1.74
N SER A 46 -10.16 1.29 -1.65
CA SER A 46 -10.75 0.85 -0.39
C SER A 46 -10.08 -0.44 0.13
N ALA A 47 -9.79 -1.41 -0.76
CA ALA A 47 -9.09 -2.63 -0.39
C ALA A 47 -7.65 -2.36 0.07
N TRP A 48 -6.95 -1.46 -0.62
CA TRP A 48 -5.60 -1.00 -0.25
C TRP A 48 -5.60 -0.31 1.12
N ALA A 49 -6.52 0.62 1.35
CA ALA A 49 -6.66 1.31 2.62
C ALA A 49 -7.05 0.35 3.77
N ALA A 50 -7.94 -0.61 3.51
CA ALA A 50 -8.27 -1.65 4.48
C ALA A 50 -7.04 -2.52 4.82
N GLY A 51 -6.21 -2.85 3.83
CA GLY A 51 -4.93 -3.53 4.03
C GLY A 51 -4.01 -2.80 5.01
N PHE A 52 -3.88 -1.48 4.86
CA PHE A 52 -3.10 -0.65 5.80
C PHE A 52 -3.69 -0.64 7.22
N LEU A 53 -5.02 -0.63 7.38
CA LEU A 53 -5.63 -0.71 8.71
C LEU A 53 -5.30 -2.04 9.39
N PHE A 54 -5.36 -3.16 8.66
CA PHE A 54 -4.92 -4.46 9.17
C PHE A 54 -3.42 -4.46 9.49
N LEU A 55 -2.60 -3.83 8.65
CA LEU A 55 -1.16 -3.71 8.90
C LEU A 55 -0.88 -2.97 10.21
N PHE A 56 -1.55 -1.85 10.46
CA PHE A 56 -1.42 -1.10 11.72
C PHE A 56 -1.90 -1.91 12.92
N ALA A 57 -3.01 -2.64 12.79
CA ALA A 57 -3.50 -3.54 13.84
C ALA A 57 -2.47 -4.63 14.18
N CYS A 58 -1.84 -5.25 13.18
CA CYS A 58 -0.78 -6.24 13.41
C CYS A 58 0.47 -5.63 14.04
N ASN A 59 0.86 -4.41 13.67
CA ASN A 59 1.98 -3.70 14.31
C ASN A 59 1.70 -3.36 15.77
N ILE A 60 0.46 -2.93 16.10
CA ILE A 60 0.02 -2.74 17.49
C ILE A 60 0.08 -4.06 18.25
N ASN A 61 -0.34 -5.18 17.63
CA ASN A 61 -0.25 -6.50 18.25
C ASN A 61 1.19 -6.91 18.55
N VAL A 62 2.13 -6.68 17.63
CA VAL A 62 3.57 -6.92 17.87
C VAL A 62 4.10 -6.05 19.01
N ALA A 63 3.76 -4.75 19.02
CA ALA A 63 4.16 -3.86 20.10
C ALA A 63 3.59 -4.30 21.46
N HIS A 64 2.35 -4.78 21.48
CA HIS A 64 1.72 -5.33 22.67
C HIS A 64 2.44 -6.60 23.17
N ILE A 65 2.79 -7.53 22.27
CA ILE A 65 3.59 -8.71 22.62
C ILE A 65 4.96 -8.29 23.20
N ASN A 66 5.60 -7.27 22.62
CA ASN A 66 6.86 -6.74 23.12
C ASN A 66 6.76 -6.11 24.52
N LEU A 67 5.60 -5.57 24.91
CA LEU A 67 5.35 -5.07 26.27
C LEU A 67 5.21 -6.20 27.31
N GLN A 68 4.90 -7.42 26.87
CA GLN A 68 4.67 -8.58 27.74
C GLN A 68 5.92 -9.45 27.96
N LEU A 69 7.03 -9.13 27.28
CA LEU A 69 8.30 -9.85 27.42
C LEU A 69 8.99 -9.53 28.75
N THR A 70 9.46 -10.56 29.44
CA THR A 70 10.12 -10.46 30.76
C THR A 70 11.60 -10.11 30.69
N ASP A 71 12.24 -10.31 29.54
CA ASP A 71 13.71 -10.28 29.39
C ASP A 71 14.26 -8.97 28.78
N GLY A 72 13.44 -7.91 28.78
CA GLY A 72 13.70 -6.61 28.13
C GLY A 72 12.60 -6.23 27.13
N TYR A 73 12.46 -4.94 26.85
CA TYR A 73 11.44 -4.43 25.91
C TYR A 73 11.92 -4.47 24.44
N LEU A 74 13.22 -4.68 24.19
CA LEU A 74 13.75 -4.97 22.85
C LEU A 74 14.00 -6.46 22.66
N THR A 75 13.58 -6.94 21.51
CA THR A 75 13.61 -8.37 21.20
C THR A 75 15.00 -8.80 20.77
N LYS A 76 15.62 -9.76 21.49
CA LYS A 76 16.93 -10.34 21.14
C LYS A 76 16.86 -11.25 19.90
N SER A 77 15.69 -11.80 19.61
CA SER A 77 15.41 -12.63 18.43
C SER A 77 14.14 -12.11 17.76
N MET A 78 14.05 -12.20 16.43
CA MET A 78 12.83 -11.87 15.68
C MET A 78 11.84 -13.04 15.66
N PHE A 79 12.28 -14.27 15.98
CA PHE A 79 11.48 -15.49 15.86
C PHE A 79 10.81 -15.96 17.16
N GLU A 80 11.30 -15.52 18.32
CA GLU A 80 10.77 -15.91 19.65
C GLU A 80 10.19 -14.70 20.40
N PRO A 81 8.90 -14.67 20.75
CA PRO A 81 7.96 -15.80 20.80
C PRO A 81 7.24 -16.08 19.47
N VAL A 82 6.61 -17.27 19.35
CA VAL A 82 6.00 -17.77 18.11
C VAL A 82 4.88 -16.85 17.61
N GLU A 83 4.11 -16.28 18.54
CA GLU A 83 3.03 -15.33 18.27
C GLU A 83 3.56 -14.08 17.56
N ARG A 84 4.77 -13.63 17.91
CA ARG A 84 5.42 -12.51 17.22
C ARG A 84 5.85 -12.91 15.81
N ASN A 85 6.40 -14.10 15.63
CA ASN A 85 6.77 -14.57 14.30
C ASN A 85 5.55 -14.66 13.35
N ILE A 86 4.42 -15.16 13.85
CA ILE A 86 3.16 -15.19 13.09
C ILE A 86 2.70 -13.76 12.76
N SER A 87 2.76 -12.85 13.73
CA SER A 87 2.39 -11.45 13.50
C SER A 87 3.30 -10.79 12.45
N CYS A 88 4.62 -11.00 12.52
CA CYS A 88 5.58 -10.52 11.52
C CYS A 88 5.33 -11.13 10.14
N GLN A 89 5.00 -12.42 10.06
CA GLN A 89 4.61 -13.08 8.82
C GLN A 89 3.39 -12.40 8.18
N ILE A 90 2.37 -12.09 8.97
CA ILE A 90 1.17 -11.38 8.51
C ILE A 90 1.51 -9.96 8.09
N ILE A 91 2.38 -9.25 8.83
CA ILE A 91 2.84 -7.90 8.47
C ILE A 91 3.53 -7.89 7.11
N VAL A 92 4.45 -8.83 6.85
CA VAL A 92 5.13 -8.93 5.55
C VAL A 92 4.14 -9.27 4.43
N ALA A 93 3.19 -10.18 4.68
CA ALA A 93 2.14 -10.50 3.71
C ALA A 93 1.26 -9.28 3.40
N LEU A 94 0.79 -8.55 4.41
CA LEU A 94 -0.03 -7.35 4.24
C LEU A 94 0.74 -6.21 3.57
N SER A 95 2.04 -6.05 3.88
CA SER A 95 2.88 -5.06 3.22
C SER A 95 2.98 -5.35 1.72
N PHE A 96 3.31 -6.60 1.36
CA PHE A 96 3.37 -7.03 -0.03
C PHE A 96 2.01 -6.88 -0.74
N PHE A 97 0.91 -7.25 -0.07
CA PHE A 97 -0.45 -7.07 -0.57
C PHE A 97 -0.74 -5.60 -0.90
N CYS A 98 -0.39 -4.67 -0.01
CA CYS A 98 -0.59 -3.24 -0.22
C CYS A 98 0.27 -2.73 -1.39
N SER A 99 1.54 -3.12 -1.49
CA SER A 99 2.41 -2.70 -2.59
C SER A 99 1.92 -3.20 -3.96
N VAL A 100 1.48 -4.46 -4.05
CA VAL A 100 0.91 -5.00 -5.30
C VAL A 100 -0.41 -4.32 -5.66
N LEU A 101 -1.27 -4.00 -4.68
CA LEU A 101 -2.48 -3.22 -4.93
C LEU A 101 -2.19 -1.82 -5.43
N GLU A 102 -1.12 -1.19 -4.94
CA GLU A 102 -0.70 0.13 -5.39
C GLU A 102 -0.27 0.12 -6.86
N VAL A 103 0.44 -0.92 -7.28
CA VAL A 103 0.72 -1.19 -8.70
C VAL A 103 -0.58 -1.40 -9.49
N ALA A 104 -1.52 -2.20 -8.97
CA ALA A 104 -2.81 -2.42 -9.64
C ALA A 104 -3.61 -1.12 -9.79
N ILE A 105 -3.62 -0.24 -8.79
CA ILE A 105 -4.25 1.10 -8.83
C ILE A 105 -3.55 1.97 -9.88
N ALA A 106 -2.22 1.94 -9.97
CA ALA A 106 -1.47 2.67 -10.98
C ALA A 106 -1.78 2.17 -12.40
N ILE A 107 -1.88 0.86 -12.61
CA ILE A 107 -2.26 0.27 -13.89
C ILE A 107 -3.70 0.63 -14.24
N GLU A 108 -4.65 0.54 -13.31
CA GLU A 108 -6.05 0.89 -13.55
C GLU A 108 -6.18 2.35 -14.01
N ARG A 109 -5.40 3.28 -13.43
CA ARG A 109 -5.35 4.68 -13.87
C ARG A 109 -4.77 4.88 -15.27
N ILE A 110 -3.75 4.09 -15.65
CA ILE A 110 -3.20 4.11 -17.01
C ILE A 110 -4.25 3.58 -17.99
N VAL A 111 -4.88 2.46 -17.67
CA VAL A 111 -5.90 1.82 -18.51
C VAL A 111 -7.12 2.72 -18.66
N SER A 112 -7.59 3.37 -17.58
CA SER A 112 -8.72 4.30 -17.62
C SER A 112 -8.43 5.55 -18.45
N SER A 113 -7.16 5.93 -18.60
CA SER A 113 -6.73 7.07 -19.41
C SER A 113 -6.45 6.69 -20.88
N TRP A 114 -6.22 5.40 -21.15
CA TRP A 114 -5.85 4.88 -22.47
C TRP A 114 -7.04 4.32 -23.25
N ILE A 115 -7.87 3.49 -22.62
CA ILE A 115 -9.10 2.98 -23.23
C ILE A 115 -10.08 4.15 -23.29
N GLU A 116 -10.42 4.59 -24.51
CA GLU A 116 -11.40 5.63 -24.83
C GLU A 116 -12.22 6.08 -23.62
N PRO A 117 -11.85 7.21 -22.98
CA PRO A 117 -12.35 7.56 -21.65
C PRO A 117 -13.88 7.61 -21.57
N HIS A 118 -14.54 7.99 -22.69
CA HIS A 118 -16.00 7.98 -22.80
C HIS A 118 -16.61 6.58 -22.71
N ILE A 119 -15.98 5.56 -23.30
CA ILE A 119 -16.42 4.16 -23.19
C ILE A 119 -16.11 3.61 -21.80
N TYR A 120 -14.96 3.96 -21.23
CA TYR A 120 -14.59 3.45 -19.91
C TYR A 120 -15.49 4.00 -18.80
N HIS A 121 -15.89 5.27 -18.86
CA HIS A 121 -16.85 5.84 -17.90
C HIS A 121 -18.20 5.10 -17.92
N ASP A 122 -18.64 4.70 -19.12
CA ASP A 122 -19.91 4.00 -19.32
C ASP A 122 -19.81 2.49 -19.08
N ARG A 123 -18.59 1.95 -18.90
CA ARG A 123 -18.41 0.55 -18.51
C ARG A 123 -18.79 0.38 -17.05
N GLY A 124 -19.67 -0.59 -16.80
CA GLY A 124 -20.07 -0.95 -15.44
C GLY A 124 -18.93 -1.55 -14.61
N PHE A 125 -19.17 -1.58 -13.30
CA PHE A 125 -18.27 -2.16 -12.30
C PHE A 125 -17.99 -3.66 -12.58
N SER A 126 -16.73 -4.00 -12.89
CA SER A 126 -16.35 -5.37 -13.26
C SER A 126 -15.94 -6.20 -12.04
N LEU A 127 -16.89 -6.39 -11.10
CA LEU A 127 -16.66 -7.08 -9.83
C LEU A 127 -15.98 -8.46 -9.95
N PRO A 128 -16.39 -9.38 -10.84
CA PRO A 128 -15.80 -10.72 -10.88
C PRO A 128 -14.30 -10.71 -11.22
N LYS A 129 -13.87 -9.83 -12.14
CA LYS A 129 -12.47 -9.69 -12.52
C LYS A 129 -11.63 -9.16 -11.36
N LEU A 130 -12.17 -8.18 -10.64
CA LEU A 130 -11.52 -7.62 -9.45
C LEU A 130 -11.43 -8.64 -8.33
N LEU A 131 -12.47 -9.44 -8.08
CA LEU A 131 -12.43 -10.49 -7.05
C LEU A 131 -11.38 -11.57 -7.36
N ILE A 132 -11.26 -11.99 -8.64
CA ILE A 132 -10.20 -12.91 -9.05
C ILE A 132 -8.82 -12.29 -8.83
N LEU A 133 -8.63 -11.02 -9.21
CA LEU A 133 -7.39 -10.31 -8.96
C LEU A 133 -7.06 -10.25 -7.46
N MET A 134 -8.03 -9.89 -6.61
CA MET A 134 -7.86 -9.85 -5.15
C MET A 134 -7.47 -11.21 -4.57
N LEU A 135 -8.11 -12.28 -5.04
CA LEU A 135 -7.80 -13.63 -4.60
C LEU A 135 -6.35 -13.99 -4.95
N ILE A 136 -5.91 -13.73 -6.18
CA ILE A 136 -4.53 -13.99 -6.63
C ILE A 136 -3.54 -13.20 -5.79
N ILE A 137 -3.77 -11.89 -5.60
CA ILE A 137 -2.89 -11.02 -4.80
C ILE A 137 -2.82 -11.54 -3.37
N THR A 138 -3.94 -11.91 -2.76
CA THR A 138 -3.99 -12.41 -1.37
C THR A 138 -3.21 -13.70 -1.22
N LEU A 139 -3.39 -14.67 -2.13
CA LEU A 139 -2.67 -15.95 -2.11
C LEU A 139 -1.16 -15.74 -2.29
N LEU A 140 -0.75 -14.90 -3.23
CA LEU A 140 0.65 -14.57 -3.45
C LEU A 140 1.26 -13.87 -2.23
N SER A 141 0.53 -12.94 -1.63
CA SER A 141 0.96 -12.21 -0.43
C SER A 141 1.16 -13.14 0.76
N ALA A 142 0.21 -14.08 0.99
CA ALA A 142 0.32 -15.09 2.03
C ALA A 142 1.53 -16.00 1.80
N PHE A 143 1.79 -16.39 0.55
CA PHE A 143 2.98 -17.17 0.19
C PHE A 143 4.27 -16.41 0.47
N VAL A 144 4.37 -15.13 0.09
CA VAL A 144 5.56 -14.29 0.36
C VAL A 144 5.80 -14.13 1.87
N GLY A 145 4.74 -13.90 2.65
CA GLY A 145 4.86 -13.85 4.12
C GLY A 145 5.39 -15.17 4.68
N TYR A 146 4.80 -16.30 4.30
CA TYR A 146 5.25 -17.63 4.73
C TYR A 146 6.69 -17.92 4.29
N PHE A 147 7.07 -17.53 3.07
CA PHE A 147 8.41 -17.70 2.55
C PHE A 147 9.44 -16.89 3.35
N ALA A 148 9.14 -15.64 3.69
CA ALA A 148 10.05 -14.77 4.44
C ALA A 148 10.25 -15.25 5.90
N HIS A 149 9.15 -15.49 6.63
CA HIS A 149 9.18 -15.76 8.07
C HIS A 149 9.00 -17.24 8.45
N GLY A 150 8.20 -18.00 7.71
CA GLY A 150 8.00 -19.43 7.93
C GLY A 150 9.22 -20.26 7.54
N MET A 151 9.77 -20.01 6.35
CA MET A 151 10.98 -20.68 5.85
C MET A 151 12.29 -19.98 6.27
N ARG A 152 12.20 -18.90 7.06
CA ARG A 152 13.32 -18.10 7.60
C ARG A 152 14.22 -17.43 6.55
N TYR A 153 13.73 -17.21 5.33
CA TYR A 153 14.43 -16.46 4.28
C TYR A 153 14.19 -14.95 4.37
N VAL A 154 14.30 -14.37 5.58
CA VAL A 154 13.93 -12.97 5.87
C VAL A 154 14.65 -11.97 4.95
N LYS A 155 15.96 -12.16 4.73
CA LYS A 155 16.76 -11.27 3.85
C LYS A 155 16.24 -11.27 2.41
N LEU A 156 15.94 -12.45 1.87
CA LEU A 156 15.43 -12.58 0.50
C LEU A 156 14.00 -12.04 0.39
N GLY A 157 13.16 -12.27 1.41
CA GLY A 157 11.83 -11.65 1.52
C GLY A 157 11.91 -10.12 1.51
N GLY A 158 12.88 -9.55 2.22
CA GLY A 158 13.15 -8.11 2.21
C GLY A 158 13.56 -7.60 0.83
N VAL A 159 14.40 -8.34 0.08
CA VAL A 159 14.76 -8.00 -1.30
C VAL A 159 13.54 -8.02 -2.22
N ILE A 160 12.69 -9.04 -2.11
CA ILE A 160 11.45 -9.14 -2.89
C ILE A 160 10.53 -7.96 -2.60
N LEU A 161 10.31 -7.63 -1.32
CA LEU A 161 9.46 -6.51 -0.93
C LEU A 161 10.03 -5.18 -1.44
N SER A 162 11.34 -4.95 -1.26
CA SER A 162 12.03 -3.75 -1.75
C SER A 162 11.94 -3.61 -3.28
N ALA A 163 12.03 -4.73 -4.01
CA ALA A 163 11.88 -4.73 -5.47
C ALA A 163 10.45 -4.36 -5.90
N VAL A 164 9.43 -4.86 -5.19
CA VAL A 164 8.03 -4.49 -5.47
C VAL A 164 7.76 -3.03 -5.12
N ASP A 165 8.25 -2.54 -3.98
CA ASP A 165 8.12 -1.13 -3.60
C ASP A 165 8.83 -0.21 -4.61
N GLY A 166 10.04 -0.58 -5.04
CA GLY A 166 10.74 0.11 -6.12
C GLY A 166 9.95 0.13 -7.43
N SER A 167 9.33 -1.01 -7.80
CA SER A 167 8.48 -1.09 -9.00
C SER A 167 7.25 -0.19 -8.88
N THR A 168 6.68 -0.08 -7.68
CA THR A 168 5.53 0.77 -7.38
C THR A 168 5.85 2.23 -7.61
N ILE A 169 7.01 2.70 -7.13
CA ILE A 169 7.50 4.06 -7.38
C ILE A 169 7.66 4.31 -8.88
N LEU A 170 8.33 3.40 -9.61
CA LEU A 170 8.58 3.55 -11.04
C LEU A 170 7.28 3.60 -11.86
N ILE A 171 6.36 2.67 -11.60
CA ILE A 171 5.07 2.60 -12.31
C ILE A 171 4.23 3.85 -12.01
N ASN A 172 4.24 4.34 -10.77
CA ASN A 172 3.53 5.58 -10.43
C ASN A 172 4.12 6.81 -11.11
N LEU A 173 5.45 6.95 -11.16
CA LEU A 173 6.11 8.04 -11.89
C LEU A 173 5.81 7.98 -13.40
N TYR A 174 5.78 6.77 -13.95
CA TYR A 174 5.35 6.54 -15.33
C TYR A 174 3.88 6.91 -15.54
N ALA A 175 2.99 6.50 -14.63
CA ALA A 175 1.56 6.79 -14.69
C ALA A 175 1.30 8.30 -14.69
N VAL A 176 1.97 9.08 -13.84
CA VAL A 176 1.87 10.56 -13.82
C VAL A 176 2.27 11.14 -15.18
N SER A 177 3.42 10.72 -15.70
CA SER A 177 3.96 11.22 -16.96
C SER A 177 3.07 10.86 -18.14
N PHE A 178 2.51 9.65 -18.14
CA PHE A 178 1.60 9.15 -19.15
C PHE A 178 0.26 9.89 -19.12
N CYS A 179 -0.38 10.01 -17.94
CA CYS A 179 -1.66 10.70 -17.78
C CYS A 179 -1.54 12.18 -18.16
N ARG A 180 -0.42 12.84 -17.83
CA ARG A 180 -0.15 14.22 -18.28
C ARG A 180 -0.12 14.34 -19.81
N ARG A 181 0.63 13.47 -20.49
CA ARG A 181 0.71 13.48 -21.96
C ARG A 181 -0.65 13.22 -22.59
N GLN A 182 -1.46 12.34 -22.01
CA GLN A 182 -2.82 12.09 -22.52
C GLN A 182 -3.75 13.28 -22.28
N TYR A 183 -3.66 13.92 -21.11
CA TYR A 183 -4.42 15.13 -20.81
C TYR A 183 -4.14 16.25 -21.82
N GLU A 184 -2.87 16.51 -22.11
CA GLU A 184 -2.45 17.50 -23.10
C GLU A 184 -2.95 17.16 -24.52
N LYS A 185 -2.98 15.88 -24.91
CA LYS A 185 -3.51 15.43 -26.21
C LYS A 185 -5.01 15.60 -26.36
N LEU A 186 -5.77 15.46 -25.28
CA LEU A 186 -7.24 15.57 -25.28
C LEU A 186 -7.72 17.03 -25.20
N PHE A 187 -6.82 17.97 -24.89
CA PHE A 187 -7.12 19.40 -24.83
C PHE A 187 -7.58 19.91 -26.20
N GLY A 188 -8.78 20.49 -26.25
CA GLY A 188 -9.39 21.01 -27.49
C GLY A 188 -10.03 19.97 -28.42
N ARG A 189 -9.84 18.65 -28.21
CA ARG A 189 -10.30 17.61 -29.16
C ARG A 189 -11.32 16.60 -28.61
N ALA A 190 -11.39 16.43 -27.30
CA ALA A 190 -12.24 15.41 -26.66
C ALA A 190 -13.45 16.01 -25.92
N SER A 191 -14.45 15.15 -25.64
CA SER A 191 -15.63 15.46 -24.83
C SER A 191 -15.27 15.85 -23.39
N LEU A 192 -16.15 16.60 -22.74
CA LEU A 192 -15.95 17.10 -21.37
C LEU A 192 -15.72 15.96 -20.36
N ASN A 193 -16.50 14.87 -20.46
CA ASN A 193 -16.40 13.70 -19.59
C ASN A 193 -15.04 12.99 -19.73
N ALA A 194 -14.55 12.87 -20.98
CA ALA A 194 -13.24 12.26 -21.23
C ALA A 194 -12.09 13.08 -20.61
N ARG A 195 -12.19 14.41 -20.65
CA ARG A 195 -11.21 15.29 -19.99
C ARG A 195 -11.28 15.19 -18.47
N TYR A 196 -12.49 15.08 -17.91
CA TYR A 196 -12.68 14.94 -16.47
C TYR A 196 -12.00 13.67 -15.95
N GLN A 197 -12.22 12.52 -16.61
CA GLN A 197 -11.65 11.25 -16.19
C GLN A 197 -10.11 11.21 -16.27
N VAL A 198 -9.52 11.78 -17.33
CA VAL A 198 -8.06 11.87 -17.45
C VAL A 198 -7.47 12.87 -16.47
N ARG A 199 -8.19 13.97 -16.17
CA ARG A 199 -7.81 14.92 -15.12
C ARG A 199 -7.82 14.26 -13.74
N GLU A 200 -8.86 13.48 -13.43
CA GLU A 200 -8.96 12.74 -12.16
C GLU A 200 -7.81 11.74 -12.00
N ALA A 201 -7.55 10.92 -13.03
CA ALA A 201 -6.43 9.99 -13.02
C ALA A 201 -5.08 10.69 -12.84
N TYR A 202 -4.90 11.86 -13.47
CA TYR A 202 -3.71 12.69 -13.32
C TYR A 202 -3.58 13.31 -11.92
N GLU A 203 -4.64 13.92 -11.37
CA GLU A 203 -4.65 14.53 -10.04
C GLU A 203 -4.38 13.47 -8.95
N MET A 204 -5.00 12.29 -9.05
CA MET A 204 -4.71 11.17 -8.16
C MET A 204 -3.25 10.70 -8.25
N ALA A 205 -2.69 10.61 -9.46
CA ALA A 205 -1.29 10.23 -9.66
C ALA A 205 -0.33 11.29 -9.12
N GLN A 206 -0.66 12.58 -9.31
CA GLN A 206 0.13 13.70 -8.80
C GLN A 206 0.11 13.77 -7.27
N ALA A 207 -1.03 13.50 -6.63
CA ALA A 207 -1.17 13.51 -5.18
C ALA A 207 -0.27 12.48 -4.48
N MET A 208 0.07 11.37 -5.15
CA MET A 208 0.99 10.36 -4.61
C MET A 208 2.47 10.73 -4.76
N LYS A 209 2.81 11.73 -5.59
CA LYS A 209 4.20 12.12 -5.90
C LYS A 209 5.02 12.57 -4.69
N PRO A 210 4.52 13.41 -3.76
CA PRO A 210 5.29 13.84 -2.59
C PRO A 210 5.72 12.67 -1.71
N VAL A 211 4.85 11.66 -1.57
CA VAL A 211 5.13 10.45 -0.80
C VAL A 211 6.31 9.70 -1.41
N TYR A 212 6.33 9.49 -2.73
CA TYR A 212 7.46 8.81 -3.39
C TYR A 212 8.77 9.58 -3.33
N VAL A 213 8.74 10.91 -3.43
CA VAL A 213 9.94 11.74 -3.28
C VAL A 213 10.49 11.60 -1.87
N CYS A 214 9.63 11.64 -0.84
CA CYS A 214 10.04 11.36 0.54
C CYS A 214 10.62 9.95 0.67
N SER A 215 9.94 8.92 0.14
CA SER A 215 10.41 7.53 0.19
C SER A 215 11.79 7.34 -0.46
N LEU A 216 12.03 7.95 -1.64
CA LEU A 216 13.32 7.89 -2.32
C LEU A 216 14.43 8.60 -1.52
N LEU A 217 14.12 9.74 -0.91
CA LEU A 217 15.06 10.49 -0.08
C LEU A 217 15.39 9.78 1.24
N THR A 218 14.45 9.02 1.80
CA THR A 218 14.70 8.19 3.00
C THR A 218 15.45 6.90 2.67
N VAL A 219 15.13 6.23 1.56
CA VAL A 219 15.85 5.02 1.11
C VAL A 219 17.30 5.35 0.72
N GLY A 220 17.54 6.50 0.08
CA GLY A 220 18.89 6.94 -0.29
C GLY A 220 19.80 7.37 0.87
N LYS A 221 19.27 7.48 2.09
CA LYS A 221 20.06 7.83 3.30
C LYS A 221 20.32 6.64 4.23
N GLY A 222 19.82 5.46 3.90
CA GLY A 222 19.96 4.22 4.68
C GLY A 222 20.95 3.20 4.09
N LEU A 223 21.86 3.64 3.21
CA LEU A 223 22.96 2.86 2.64
C LEU A 223 24.30 3.39 3.16
#